data_AF-A0A6G0Y054-F1
#
_entry.id   AF-A0A6G0Y054-F1
#
_cell.length_a   1.000
_cell.length_b   1.000
_cell.length_c   1.000
_cell.angle_alpha   90.00
_cell.angle_beta   90.00
_cell.angle_gamma   90.00
#
_symmetry.space_group_name_H-M   'P 1'
#
loop_
_entity.id
_entity.type
_entity.pdbx_description
1 polymer ?
#
loop_
_entity_poly.entity_id
_entity_poly.type
_entity_poly.pdbx_seq_one_letter_code
_entity_poly.pdbx_strand_id
1 'polypeptide(L)'
;MDDLCIKVDIVLNECSRYLYNIEKKEFHESSFKLIFKDLINGPLLCFVKTIQVFLKTFKNQNVYMLCVCLSQIRKCLLLYEISISEQTTILHFEKILSKYIINRVQKCFYKLKDCLEMIDIPDLDEHPGKFIDQMNIVLNSLNNRDNFELIKPNINKILFQAITIAKVADKIDNLEITSSAKHVLKAIQQIEKVNINDTDSFFQFDYLSSSLSILERRINTTVLHLISKIFNEPFYIVKKLVRKCGDSVDMQLRNSSDLSSLICDLDKYTDELIQVGLFSVACCKNDEYVIPLKSCLSSLELLDSDMVPAIIEFYLDPTSLVKKTFLKLLINHWVSEICEIQNLLYKIVDPFAFTQTTIETSMNIIDTITKSYANTNMDLYVKFSNEMINFSKFMEKIFTTALFENKELSTTFEEFKNALREYNACLVYNQRTNDSYNDESIKNKLLKRCTIVIKYLKNTQTLISNILDDNSLSELENTNYILSNTKQSSPSMLQTDDLDKNEDLDLLLTTTQVQKSFYNKSERKTSKKMFYQDYDCLTSANETTYDNVVTMDLTKILDNFILESFNINNDNKFTVNIWEEIGIDNPTRIQNLDNVDNKITIVNKLC
;
A
#
# COMPACT_ATOMS: atom_id res chain seq x y z
N MET A 1 10.48 -18.00 30.63
CA MET A 1 9.63 -17.42 29.58
C MET A 1 8.94 -16.20 30.17
N ASP A 2 8.17 -16.39 31.23
CA ASP A 2 7.48 -15.33 31.99
C ASP A 2 8.40 -14.18 32.41
N ASP A 3 9.61 -14.46 32.90
CA ASP A 3 10.56 -13.42 33.35
C ASP A 3 11.00 -12.45 32.23
N LEU A 4 11.08 -12.91 30.98
CA LEU A 4 11.50 -12.06 29.85
C LEU A 4 10.31 -11.26 29.28
N CYS A 5 9.12 -11.86 29.20
CA CYS A 5 7.88 -11.15 28.85
C CYS A 5 7.57 -10.05 29.87
N ILE A 6 7.73 -10.34 31.18
CA ILE A 6 7.57 -9.36 32.26
C ILE A 6 8.58 -8.22 32.12
N LYS A 7 9.85 -8.51 31.80
CA LYS A 7 10.86 -7.47 31.55
C LYS A 7 10.50 -6.58 30.36
N VAL A 8 10.00 -7.15 29.25
CA VAL A 8 9.54 -6.36 28.09
C VAL A 8 8.34 -5.48 28.47
N ASP A 9 7.35 -6.02 29.18
CA ASP A 9 6.17 -5.27 29.61
C ASP A 9 6.53 -4.13 30.59
N ILE A 10 7.45 -4.35 31.53
CA ILE A 10 7.93 -3.28 32.44
C ILE A 10 8.51 -2.11 31.65
N VAL A 11 9.44 -2.38 30.73
CA VAL A 11 10.12 -1.32 29.97
C VAL A 11 9.16 -0.65 28.96
N LEU A 12 8.21 -1.40 28.39
CA LEU A 12 7.15 -0.84 27.56
C LEU A 12 6.25 0.12 28.35
N ASN A 13 5.86 -0.25 29.57
CA ASN A 13 5.05 0.62 30.44
C ASN A 13 5.85 1.87 30.87
N GLU A 14 7.16 1.78 31.06
CA GLU A 14 8.04 2.94 31.30
C GLU A 14 8.05 3.90 30.11
N CYS A 15 8.21 3.39 28.88
CA CYS A 15 8.11 4.18 27.65
C CYS A 15 6.76 4.89 27.53
N SER A 16 5.65 4.16 27.70
CA SER A 16 4.30 4.74 27.62
C SER A 16 4.06 5.78 28.71
N ARG A 17 4.53 5.54 29.94
CA ARG A 17 4.42 6.50 31.05
C ARG A 17 5.22 7.77 30.78
N TYR A 18 6.42 7.63 30.22
CA TYR A 18 7.25 8.78 29.84
C TYR A 18 6.54 9.64 28.80
N LEU A 19 6.03 9.03 27.73
CA LEU A 19 5.26 9.73 26.68
C LEU A 19 3.98 10.39 27.21
N TYR A 20 3.23 9.71 28.07
CA TYR A 20 2.02 10.26 28.68
C TYR A 20 2.29 11.48 29.56
N ASN A 21 3.40 11.44 30.31
CA ASN A 21 3.82 12.58 31.12
C ASN A 21 4.25 13.78 30.27
N ILE A 22 4.77 13.53 29.06
CA ILE A 22 5.12 14.58 28.11
C ILE A 22 3.85 15.23 27.56
N GLU A 23 2.88 14.41 27.14
CA GLU A 23 1.62 14.89 26.54
C GLU A 23 0.81 15.78 27.51
N LYS A 24 0.86 15.47 28.81
CA LYS A 24 0.12 16.21 29.85
C LYS A 24 0.78 17.50 30.32
N LYS A 25 2.08 17.66 30.12
CA LYS A 25 2.83 18.83 30.60
C LYS A 25 2.93 19.86 29.49
N GLU A 26 2.65 21.12 29.80
CA GLU A 26 2.96 22.22 28.88
C GLU A 26 4.45 22.52 28.94
N PHE A 27 5.16 22.23 27.85
CA PHE A 27 6.56 22.57 27.70
C PHE A 27 6.75 23.74 26.74
N HIS A 28 7.83 24.48 26.97
CA HIS A 28 8.33 25.46 26.02
C HIS A 28 8.86 24.75 24.77
N GLU A 29 8.74 25.35 23.58
CA GLU A 29 9.15 24.74 22.30
C GLU A 29 10.59 24.19 22.31
N SER A 30 11.53 24.94 22.89
CA SER A 30 12.94 24.54 23.01
C SER A 30 13.17 23.29 23.86
N SER A 31 12.18 22.85 24.63
CA SER A 31 12.29 21.67 25.51
C SER A 31 11.99 20.36 24.78
N PHE A 32 11.28 20.37 23.66
CA PHE A 32 10.87 19.15 22.97
C PHE A 32 12.08 18.37 22.41
N LYS A 33 13.10 19.06 21.89
CA LYS A 33 14.37 18.41 21.49
C LYS A 33 15.03 17.63 22.62
N LEU A 34 15.12 18.22 23.82
CA LEU A 34 15.71 17.57 24.99
C LEU A 34 14.85 16.38 25.44
N ILE A 35 13.54 16.56 25.48
CA ILE A 35 12.58 15.52 25.86
C ILE A 35 12.66 14.30 24.94
N PHE A 36 12.72 14.50 23.62
CA PHE A 36 12.87 13.41 22.66
C PHE A 36 14.26 12.77 22.74
N LYS A 37 15.32 13.55 22.97
CA LYS A 37 16.66 13.02 23.21
C LYS A 37 16.70 12.11 24.45
N ASP A 38 16.02 12.51 25.52
CA ASP A 38 15.93 11.73 26.76
C ASP A 38 15.07 10.46 26.57
N LEU A 39 13.97 10.53 25.82
CA LEU A 39 13.18 9.36 25.44
C LEU A 39 14.03 8.33 24.69
N ILE A 40 14.73 8.79 23.66
CA ILE A 40 15.55 7.98 22.75
C ILE A 40 16.67 7.30 23.54
N ASN A 41 17.43 8.05 24.35
CA ASN A 41 18.61 7.53 25.05
C ASN A 41 18.29 6.79 26.34
N GLY A 42 17.09 6.96 26.91
CA GLY A 42 16.66 6.30 28.13
C GLY A 42 15.73 5.12 27.87
N PRO A 43 14.41 5.30 28.08
CA PRO A 43 13.45 4.19 28.10
C PRO A 43 13.34 3.47 26.75
N LEU A 44 13.40 4.18 25.62
CA LEU A 44 13.28 3.55 24.30
C LEU A 44 14.50 2.67 23.96
N LEU A 45 15.71 3.12 24.26
CA LEU A 45 16.92 2.32 24.08
C LEU A 45 16.90 1.05 24.94
N CYS A 46 16.43 1.17 26.19
CA CYS A 46 16.26 0.01 27.08
C CYS A 46 15.21 -0.96 26.52
N PHE A 47 14.11 -0.44 25.97
CA PHE A 47 13.06 -1.24 25.36
C PHE A 47 13.59 -2.04 24.16
N VAL A 48 14.27 -1.35 23.23
CA VAL A 48 14.86 -1.99 22.05
C VAL A 48 15.81 -3.10 22.49
N LYS A 49 16.78 -2.83 23.36
CA LYS A 49 17.75 -3.82 23.87
C LYS A 49 17.06 -5.06 24.48
N THR A 50 16.02 -4.84 25.28
CA THR A 50 15.27 -5.93 25.93
C THR A 50 14.54 -6.79 24.90
N ILE A 51 13.94 -6.14 23.89
CA ILE A 51 13.32 -6.84 22.76
C ILE A 51 14.33 -7.62 21.91
N GLN A 52 15.55 -7.12 21.71
CA GLN A 52 16.54 -7.87 20.92
C GLN A 52 16.90 -9.19 21.59
N VAL A 53 17.02 -9.18 22.91
CA VAL A 53 17.24 -10.40 23.70
C VAL A 53 16.03 -11.32 23.61
N PHE A 54 14.82 -10.76 23.67
CA PHE A 54 13.57 -11.50 23.50
C PHE A 54 13.49 -12.21 22.14
N LEU A 55 13.75 -11.51 21.03
CA LEU A 55 13.69 -12.09 19.69
C LEU A 55 14.78 -13.13 19.41
N LYS A 56 16.00 -12.93 19.93
CA LYS A 56 17.06 -13.95 19.83
C LYS A 56 16.69 -15.26 20.53
N THR A 57 15.79 -15.19 21.51
CA THR A 57 15.34 -16.34 22.31
C THR A 57 14.06 -16.97 21.75
N PHE A 58 13.26 -16.24 20.97
CA PHE A 58 11.91 -16.64 20.57
C PHE A 58 11.75 -16.64 19.04
N LYS A 59 11.66 -17.83 18.42
CA LYS A 59 11.39 -18.04 16.98
C LYS A 59 9.93 -18.40 16.73
N ASN A 60 8.99 -17.57 17.18
CA ASN A 60 7.55 -17.85 17.00
C ASN A 60 6.91 -16.89 15.98
N GLN A 61 5.81 -17.31 15.34
CA GLN A 61 5.13 -16.55 14.29
C GLN A 61 4.64 -15.16 14.75
N ASN A 62 4.38 -14.98 16.05
CA ASN A 62 3.97 -13.71 16.67
C ASN A 62 5.06 -12.61 16.69
N VAL A 63 6.30 -12.92 16.29
CA VAL A 63 7.39 -11.94 16.12
C VAL A 63 7.07 -10.93 15.01
N TYR A 64 6.24 -11.32 14.04
CA TYR A 64 5.86 -10.50 12.90
C TYR A 64 5.27 -9.12 13.29
N MET A 65 4.27 -9.11 14.18
CA MET A 65 3.60 -7.86 14.59
C MET A 65 4.52 -6.95 15.44
N LEU A 66 5.44 -7.56 16.19
CA LEU A 66 6.49 -6.83 16.93
C LEU A 66 7.38 -6.05 15.96
N CYS A 67 7.83 -6.70 14.88
CA CYS A 67 8.66 -6.08 13.84
C CYS A 67 7.93 -4.93 13.13
N VAL A 68 6.64 -5.11 12.82
CA VAL A 68 5.80 -4.05 12.23
C VAL A 68 5.75 -2.83 13.15
N CYS A 69 5.49 -3.02 14.45
CA CYS A 69 5.41 -1.91 15.40
C CYS A 69 6.76 -1.20 15.60
N LEU A 70 7.88 -1.93 15.63
CA LEU A 70 9.21 -1.33 15.73
C LEU A 70 9.59 -0.56 14.46
N SER A 71 9.24 -1.08 13.29
CA SER A 71 9.38 -0.38 12.01
C SER A 71 8.59 0.94 12.02
N GLN A 72 7.37 0.95 12.57
CA GLN A 72 6.57 2.17 12.72
C GLN A 72 7.20 3.19 13.67
N ILE A 73 7.72 2.75 14.81
CA ILE A 73 8.43 3.64 15.74
C ILE A 73 9.65 4.26 15.07
N ARG A 74 10.45 3.47 14.35
CA ARG A 74 11.60 3.96 13.57
C ARG A 74 11.18 5.04 12.57
N LYS A 75 10.13 4.80 11.78
CA LYS A 75 9.61 5.77 10.81
C LYS A 75 9.19 7.09 11.47
N CYS A 76 8.52 7.03 12.62
CA CYS A 76 8.12 8.22 13.37
C CYS A 76 9.33 9.04 13.84
N LEU A 77 10.39 8.38 14.32
CA LEU A 77 11.61 9.06 14.76
C LEU A 77 12.37 9.71 13.59
N LEU A 78 12.46 9.01 12.46
CA LEU A 78 13.06 9.57 11.24
C LEU A 78 12.29 10.79 10.74
N LEU A 79 10.96 10.72 10.74
CA LEU A 79 10.10 11.85 10.35
C LEU A 79 10.32 13.05 11.26
N TYR A 80 10.46 12.84 12.57
CA TYR A 80 10.77 13.89 13.54
C TYR A 80 12.14 14.53 13.27
N GLU A 81 13.17 13.71 13.04
CA GLU A 81 14.54 14.19 12.77
C GLU A 81 14.61 15.05 11.51
N ILE A 82 14.07 14.54 10.39
CA ILE A 82 14.08 15.24 9.10
C ILE A 82 13.34 16.57 9.24
N SER A 83 12.14 16.55 9.81
CA SER A 83 11.27 17.73 9.91
C SER A 83 11.86 18.83 10.80
N ILE A 84 12.54 18.46 11.89
CA ILE A 84 13.23 19.43 12.75
C ILE A 84 14.46 20.01 12.08
N SER A 85 15.19 19.23 11.29
CA SER A 85 16.35 19.71 10.55
C SER A 85 15.96 20.72 9.47
N GLU A 86 14.80 20.53 8.84
CA GLU A 86 14.33 21.34 7.72
C GLU A 86 13.57 22.61 8.14
N GLN A 87 12.93 22.65 9.32
CA GLN A 87 11.89 23.66 9.63
C GLN A 87 12.09 24.43 10.94
N THR A 88 13.35 24.75 11.27
CA THR A 88 13.75 25.41 12.53
C THR A 88 13.17 26.82 12.78
N THR A 89 12.42 27.42 11.85
CA THR A 89 12.01 28.83 11.90
C THR A 89 10.51 29.09 12.10
N ILE A 90 9.66 28.05 12.07
CA ILE A 90 8.20 28.23 12.17
C ILE A 90 7.74 28.04 13.64
N LEU A 91 7.28 29.13 14.26
CA LEU A 91 6.73 29.14 15.62
C LEU A 91 5.55 28.14 15.73
N HIS A 92 5.46 27.43 16.85
CA HIS A 92 4.42 26.43 17.16
C HIS A 92 4.42 25.13 16.34
N PHE A 93 5.22 25.03 15.28
CA PHE A 93 5.30 23.82 14.46
C PHE A 93 5.90 22.63 15.25
N GLU A 94 6.98 22.85 16.00
CA GLU A 94 7.65 21.80 16.78
C GLU A 94 6.72 21.15 17.81
N LYS A 95 5.83 21.94 18.43
CA LYS A 95 4.84 21.44 19.39
C LYS A 95 3.80 20.53 18.72
N ILE A 96 3.29 20.94 17.55
CA ILE A 96 2.28 20.16 16.80
C ILE A 96 2.90 18.86 16.29
N LEU A 97 4.10 18.94 15.68
CA LEU A 97 4.85 17.77 15.22
C LEU A 97 5.13 16.80 16.38
N SER A 98 5.64 17.30 17.50
CA SER A 98 5.94 16.50 18.69
C SER A 98 4.70 15.75 19.18
N LYS A 99 3.55 16.42 19.29
CA LYS A 99 2.29 15.80 19.71
C LYS A 99 1.86 14.69 18.75
N TYR A 100 1.94 14.93 17.44
CA TYR A 100 1.64 13.93 16.42
C TYR A 100 2.53 12.69 16.54
N ILE A 101 3.86 12.88 16.67
CA ILE A 101 4.82 11.78 16.82
C ILE A 101 4.58 11.00 18.11
N ILE A 102 4.37 11.68 19.24
CA ILE A 102 4.08 11.05 20.53
C ILE A 102 2.83 10.16 20.42
N ASN A 103 1.75 10.69 19.85
CA ASN A 103 0.49 9.94 19.70
C ASN A 103 0.68 8.68 18.84
N ARG A 104 1.44 8.76 17.74
CA ARG A 104 1.71 7.59 16.89
C ARG A 104 2.57 6.54 17.60
N VAL A 105 3.62 6.96 18.31
CA VAL A 105 4.48 6.04 19.06
C VAL A 105 3.69 5.37 20.20
N GLN A 106 2.84 6.11 20.91
CA GLN A 106 1.96 5.55 21.94
C GLN A 106 1.01 4.49 21.35
N LYS A 107 0.37 4.76 20.19
CA LYS A 107 -0.47 3.76 19.50
C LYS A 107 0.30 2.48 19.18
N CYS A 108 1.57 2.59 18.76
CA CYS A 108 2.43 1.43 18.55
C CYS A 108 2.69 0.66 19.85
N PHE A 109 2.96 1.35 20.96
CA PHE A 109 3.16 0.71 22.26
C PHE A 109 1.92 -0.01 22.80
N TYR A 110 0.73 0.55 22.61
CA TYR A 110 -0.50 -0.15 22.98
C TYR A 110 -0.67 -1.44 22.19
N LYS A 111 -0.44 -1.41 20.86
CA LYS A 111 -0.52 -2.61 20.03
C LYS A 111 0.54 -3.65 20.40
N LEU A 112 1.74 -3.19 20.73
CA LEU A 112 2.82 -4.05 21.23
C LEU A 112 2.45 -4.76 22.52
N LYS A 113 1.79 -4.05 23.45
CA LYS A 113 1.28 -4.63 24.68
C LYS A 113 0.26 -5.73 24.40
N ASP A 114 -0.72 -5.45 23.54
CA ASP A 114 -1.74 -6.43 23.13
C ASP A 114 -1.09 -7.68 22.51
N CYS A 115 -0.03 -7.52 21.71
CA CYS A 115 0.69 -8.63 21.10
C CYS A 115 1.44 -9.49 22.13
N LEU A 116 2.04 -8.85 23.14
CA LEU A 116 2.76 -9.55 24.22
C LEU A 116 1.81 -10.32 25.13
N GLU A 117 0.59 -9.79 25.36
CA GLU A 117 -0.47 -10.48 26.11
C GLU A 117 -1.03 -11.71 25.36
N MET A 118 -0.93 -11.73 24.02
CA MET A 118 -1.44 -12.82 23.18
C MET A 118 -0.37 -13.81 22.68
N ILE A 119 0.87 -13.69 23.16
CA ILE A 119 2.01 -14.43 22.61
C ILE A 119 1.93 -15.95 22.81
N ASP A 120 1.19 -16.39 23.84
CA ASP A 120 1.00 -17.79 24.21
C ASP A 120 -0.19 -18.47 23.50
N ILE A 121 -0.89 -17.75 22.61
CA ILE A 121 -2.01 -18.31 21.84
C ILE A 121 -1.46 -18.83 20.50
N PRO A 122 -1.38 -20.16 20.29
CA PRO A 122 -0.76 -20.76 19.11
C PRO A 122 -1.57 -20.54 17.80
N ASP A 123 -2.80 -20.06 17.89
CA ASP A 123 -3.74 -19.84 16.77
C ASP A 123 -3.91 -18.36 16.39
N LEU A 124 -2.88 -17.51 16.57
CA LEU A 124 -2.98 -16.13 16.08
C LEU A 124 -2.90 -16.13 14.55
N ASP A 125 -4.08 -16.07 13.95
CA ASP A 125 -4.48 -16.16 12.55
C ASP A 125 -3.81 -15.13 11.58
N GLU A 126 -2.63 -14.58 11.84
CA GLU A 126 -2.00 -13.53 11.02
C GLU A 126 -0.50 -13.79 10.79
N HIS A 127 -0.15 -14.73 9.92
CA HIS A 127 1.21 -14.90 9.40
C HIS A 127 1.30 -14.65 7.88
N PRO A 128 2.50 -14.30 7.36
CA PRO A 128 2.74 -14.14 5.92
C PRO A 128 2.39 -15.40 5.12
N GLY A 129 1.78 -15.23 3.95
CA GLY A 129 1.47 -16.36 3.06
C GLY A 129 0.27 -17.21 3.49
N LYS A 130 -0.51 -16.75 4.48
CA LYS A 130 -1.67 -17.46 5.03
C LYS A 130 -2.68 -17.92 3.98
N PHE A 131 -2.99 -17.09 2.97
CA PHE A 131 -3.96 -17.48 1.94
C PHE A 131 -3.45 -18.67 1.12
N ILE A 132 -2.16 -18.67 0.77
CA ILE A 132 -1.53 -19.78 0.05
C ILE A 132 -1.54 -21.04 0.92
N ASP A 133 -1.21 -20.91 2.20
CA ASP A 133 -1.24 -22.06 3.12
C ASP A 133 -2.65 -22.63 3.23
N GLN A 134 -3.67 -21.77 3.36
CA GLN A 134 -5.07 -22.18 3.39
C GLN A 134 -5.49 -22.88 2.10
N MET A 135 -5.14 -22.33 0.95
CA MET A 135 -5.46 -22.93 -0.34
C MET A 135 -4.78 -24.29 -0.50
N ASN A 136 -3.49 -24.38 -0.19
CA ASN A 136 -2.74 -25.63 -0.25
C ASN A 136 -3.27 -26.68 0.72
N ILE A 137 -3.60 -26.31 1.96
CA ILE A 137 -4.22 -27.21 2.93
C ILE A 137 -5.53 -27.75 2.36
N VAL A 138 -6.40 -26.86 1.87
CA VAL A 138 -7.70 -27.26 1.31
C VAL A 138 -7.51 -28.18 0.10
N LEU A 139 -6.72 -27.79 -0.89
CA LEU A 139 -6.53 -28.57 -2.11
C LEU A 139 -5.87 -29.93 -1.83
N ASN A 140 -4.85 -29.98 -0.96
CA ASN A 140 -4.23 -31.25 -0.56
C ASN A 140 -5.21 -32.15 0.19
N SER A 141 -6.01 -31.58 1.10
CA SER A 141 -7.01 -32.35 1.84
C SER A 141 -8.15 -32.84 0.96
N LEU A 142 -8.55 -32.07 -0.07
CA LEU A 142 -9.52 -32.52 -1.08
C LEU A 142 -8.94 -33.67 -1.92
N ASN A 143 -7.68 -33.58 -2.33
CA ASN A 143 -6.98 -34.64 -3.07
C ASN A 143 -6.82 -35.93 -2.25
N ASN A 144 -6.51 -35.78 -0.95
CA ASN A 144 -6.38 -36.91 -0.01
C ASN A 144 -7.72 -37.42 0.53
N ARG A 145 -8.82 -36.72 0.25
CA ARG A 145 -10.18 -37.02 0.72
C ARG A 145 -10.29 -37.04 2.24
N ASP A 146 -9.66 -36.06 2.88
CA ASP A 146 -9.76 -35.86 4.32
C ASP A 146 -11.20 -35.51 4.74
N ASN A 147 -11.47 -35.59 6.04
CA ASN A 147 -12.78 -35.25 6.59
C ASN A 147 -13.18 -33.80 6.23
N PHE A 148 -14.26 -33.65 5.46
CA PHE A 148 -14.75 -32.36 4.96
C PHE A 148 -15.00 -31.33 6.09
N GLU A 149 -15.44 -31.78 7.27
CA GLU A 149 -15.67 -30.92 8.42
C GLU A 149 -14.40 -30.22 8.93
N LEU A 150 -13.21 -30.79 8.69
CA LEU A 150 -11.93 -30.17 9.03
C LEU A 150 -11.48 -29.15 7.97
N ILE A 151 -11.94 -29.31 6.72
CA ILE A 151 -11.56 -28.48 5.57
C ILE A 151 -12.45 -27.23 5.47
N LYS A 152 -13.74 -27.39 5.77
CA LYS A 152 -14.77 -26.35 5.65
C LYS A 152 -14.42 -25.01 6.33
N PRO A 153 -13.81 -24.96 7.54
CA PRO A 153 -13.40 -23.68 8.13
C PRO A 153 -12.39 -22.92 7.28
N ASN A 154 -11.44 -23.60 6.62
CA ASN A 154 -10.47 -22.96 5.74
C ASN A 154 -11.11 -22.47 4.45
N ILE A 155 -12.07 -23.21 3.89
CA ILE A 155 -12.85 -22.76 2.73
C ILE A 155 -13.64 -21.49 3.07
N ASN A 156 -14.25 -21.42 4.25
CA ASN A 156 -14.95 -20.21 4.71
C ASN A 156 -14.00 -19.00 4.82
N LYS A 157 -12.76 -19.20 5.30
CA LYS A 157 -11.75 -18.14 5.35
C LYS A 157 -11.35 -17.66 3.94
N ILE A 158 -11.18 -18.57 2.97
CA ILE A 158 -10.92 -18.25 1.56
C ILE A 158 -12.08 -17.44 0.96
N LEU A 159 -13.33 -17.89 1.16
CA LEU A 159 -14.53 -17.18 0.70
C LEU A 159 -14.64 -15.79 1.32
N PHE A 160 -14.32 -15.64 2.60
CA PHE A 160 -14.33 -14.35 3.26
C PHE A 160 -13.33 -13.37 2.63
N GLN A 161 -12.11 -13.81 2.34
CA GLN A 161 -11.12 -12.98 1.66
C GLN A 161 -11.55 -12.63 0.23
N ALA A 162 -12.14 -13.60 -0.49
CA ALA A 162 -12.68 -13.37 -1.83
C ALA A 162 -13.72 -12.25 -1.86
N ILE A 163 -14.69 -12.30 -0.94
CA ILE A 163 -15.76 -11.29 -0.85
C ILE A 163 -15.20 -9.93 -0.41
N THR A 164 -14.16 -9.92 0.43
CA THR A 164 -13.49 -8.67 0.84
C THR A 164 -12.87 -7.97 -0.37
N ILE A 165 -12.18 -8.70 -1.25
CA ILE A 165 -11.66 -8.17 -2.51
C ILE A 165 -12.79 -7.78 -3.47
N ALA A 166 -13.83 -8.60 -3.60
CA ALA A 166 -14.96 -8.30 -4.49
C ALA A 166 -15.63 -6.95 -4.15
N LYS A 167 -15.73 -6.60 -2.85
CA LYS A 167 -16.34 -5.35 -2.39
C LYS A 167 -15.59 -4.09 -2.84
N VAL A 168 -14.27 -4.17 -2.96
CA VAL A 168 -13.42 -3.05 -3.41
C VAL A 168 -13.14 -3.09 -4.91
N ALA A 169 -13.46 -4.21 -5.58
CA ALA A 169 -13.28 -4.40 -7.00
C ALA A 169 -14.28 -3.60 -7.85
N ASP A 170 -13.92 -3.42 -9.13
CA ASP A 170 -14.84 -2.86 -10.11
C ASP A 170 -16.03 -3.81 -10.36
N LYS A 171 -17.12 -3.27 -10.92
CA LYS A 171 -18.41 -3.99 -11.05
C LYS A 171 -18.29 -5.35 -11.73
N ILE A 172 -17.48 -5.46 -12.78
CA ILE A 172 -17.31 -6.71 -13.54
C ILE A 172 -16.60 -7.75 -12.67
N ASP A 173 -15.45 -7.39 -12.12
CA ASP A 173 -14.64 -8.25 -11.25
C ASP A 173 -15.41 -8.71 -10.00
N ASN A 174 -16.17 -7.81 -9.38
CA ASN A 174 -17.06 -8.13 -8.26
C ASN A 174 -18.07 -9.23 -8.64
N LEU A 175 -18.72 -9.10 -9.80
CA LEU A 175 -19.67 -10.09 -10.29
C LEU A 175 -19.00 -11.44 -10.58
N GLU A 176 -17.80 -11.43 -11.17
CA GLU A 176 -17.05 -12.65 -11.46
C GLU A 176 -16.61 -13.40 -10.20
N ILE A 177 -16.10 -12.68 -9.20
CA ILE A 177 -15.72 -13.27 -7.91
C ILE A 177 -16.96 -13.79 -7.19
N THR A 178 -18.02 -12.99 -7.10
CA THR A 178 -19.26 -13.38 -6.41
C THR A 178 -19.90 -14.60 -7.07
N SER A 179 -19.90 -14.67 -8.40
CA SER A 179 -20.37 -15.86 -9.13
C SER A 179 -19.51 -17.08 -8.83
N SER A 180 -18.17 -16.94 -8.86
CA SER A 180 -17.24 -18.04 -8.53
C SER A 180 -17.41 -18.52 -7.07
N ALA A 181 -17.64 -17.59 -6.13
CA ALA A 181 -17.94 -17.92 -4.74
C ALA A 181 -19.25 -18.68 -4.59
N LYS A 182 -20.30 -18.33 -5.36
CA LYS A 182 -21.56 -19.09 -5.41
C LYS A 182 -21.35 -20.51 -5.92
N HIS A 183 -20.48 -20.73 -6.91
CA HIS A 183 -20.13 -22.07 -7.37
C HIS A 183 -19.45 -22.91 -6.28
N VAL A 184 -18.51 -22.32 -5.54
CA VAL A 184 -17.88 -22.99 -4.38
C VAL A 184 -18.92 -23.35 -3.32
N LEU A 185 -19.82 -22.43 -2.95
CA LEU A 185 -20.89 -22.69 -1.99
C LEU A 185 -21.83 -23.81 -2.45
N LYS A 186 -22.18 -23.84 -3.74
CA LYS A 186 -23.00 -24.91 -4.33
C LYS A 186 -22.27 -26.26 -4.25
N ALA A 187 -20.97 -26.30 -4.50
CA ALA A 187 -20.16 -27.51 -4.38
C ALA A 187 -20.11 -28.03 -2.93
N ILE A 188 -19.95 -27.13 -1.96
CA ILE A 188 -20.01 -27.47 -0.52
C ILE A 188 -21.37 -28.09 -0.17
N GLN A 189 -22.46 -27.45 -0.58
CA GLN A 189 -23.81 -27.95 -0.30
C GLN A 189 -24.08 -29.32 -0.94
N GLN A 190 -23.45 -29.63 -2.07
CA GLN A 190 -23.58 -30.95 -2.71
C GLN A 190 -22.87 -32.02 -1.88
N ILE A 191 -21.65 -31.73 -1.41
CA ILE A 191 -20.87 -32.64 -0.55
C ILE A 191 -21.61 -32.91 0.76
N GLU A 192 -22.21 -31.87 1.37
CA GLU A 192 -22.97 -32.00 2.62
C GLU A 192 -24.26 -32.84 2.49
N LYS A 193 -24.81 -32.94 1.27
CA LYS A 193 -26.05 -33.68 1.01
C LYS A 193 -25.83 -35.16 0.71
N VAL A 194 -24.59 -35.61 0.53
CA VAL A 194 -24.26 -36.96 0.07
C VAL A 194 -23.95 -37.89 1.24
N ASN A 195 -24.60 -39.05 1.27
CA ASN A 195 -24.26 -40.13 2.19
C ASN A 195 -22.98 -40.84 1.71
N ILE A 196 -22.09 -41.15 2.66
CA ILE A 196 -20.66 -41.51 2.53
C ILE A 196 -20.33 -42.72 1.60
N ASN A 197 -21.32 -43.43 1.04
CA ASN A 197 -21.10 -44.72 0.37
C ASN A 197 -21.11 -44.70 -1.17
N ASP A 198 -21.27 -43.55 -1.84
CA ASP A 198 -21.39 -43.51 -3.31
C ASP A 198 -20.09 -43.07 -4.01
N THR A 199 -19.80 -43.71 -5.15
CA THR A 199 -18.79 -43.30 -6.14
C THR A 199 -18.98 -41.87 -6.65
N ASP A 200 -20.15 -41.29 -6.43
CA ASP A 200 -20.49 -39.89 -6.75
C ASP A 200 -19.73 -38.87 -5.89
N SER A 201 -19.15 -39.27 -4.76
CA SER A 201 -18.31 -38.39 -3.93
C SER A 201 -17.02 -37.97 -4.65
N PHE A 202 -16.50 -38.80 -5.56
CA PHE A 202 -15.27 -38.51 -6.31
C PHE A 202 -15.38 -37.25 -7.16
N PHE A 203 -16.42 -37.17 -7.99
CA PHE A 203 -16.63 -36.02 -8.88
C PHE A 203 -16.94 -34.73 -8.12
N GLN A 204 -17.44 -34.82 -6.88
CA GLN A 204 -17.79 -33.66 -6.07
C GLN A 204 -16.56 -33.01 -5.43
N PHE A 205 -15.59 -33.80 -4.96
CA PHE A 205 -14.32 -33.27 -4.48
C PHE A 205 -13.53 -32.60 -5.62
N ASP A 206 -13.50 -33.23 -6.81
CA ASP A 206 -12.88 -32.64 -8.01
C ASP A 206 -13.59 -31.36 -8.46
N TYR A 207 -14.93 -31.31 -8.37
CA TYR A 207 -15.70 -30.11 -8.68
C TYR A 207 -15.44 -28.98 -7.69
N LEU A 208 -15.34 -29.26 -6.39
CA LEU A 208 -14.98 -28.27 -5.38
C LEU A 208 -13.55 -27.75 -5.58
N SER A 209 -12.60 -28.65 -5.81
CA SER A 209 -11.20 -28.31 -6.09
C SER A 209 -11.09 -27.38 -7.31
N SER A 210 -11.75 -27.76 -8.42
CA SER A 210 -11.80 -26.94 -9.63
C SER A 210 -12.45 -25.57 -9.40
N SER A 211 -13.53 -25.53 -8.63
CA SER A 211 -14.24 -24.29 -8.30
C SER A 211 -13.38 -23.35 -7.45
N LEU A 212 -12.62 -23.90 -6.49
CA LEU A 212 -11.68 -23.15 -5.66
C LEU A 212 -10.52 -22.59 -6.49
N SER A 213 -9.92 -23.38 -7.38
CA SER A 213 -8.85 -22.89 -8.27
C SER A 213 -9.35 -21.79 -9.22
N ILE A 214 -10.59 -21.89 -9.71
CA ILE A 214 -11.19 -20.82 -10.51
C ILE A 214 -11.39 -19.56 -9.67
N LEU A 215 -11.90 -19.69 -8.45
CA LEU A 215 -12.09 -18.57 -7.52
C LEU A 215 -10.76 -17.89 -7.20
N GLU A 216 -9.73 -18.66 -6.85
CA GLU A 216 -8.37 -18.17 -6.61
C GLU A 216 -7.86 -17.35 -7.79
N ARG A 217 -7.94 -17.90 -9.00
CA ARG A 217 -7.53 -17.21 -10.22
C ARG A 217 -8.26 -15.88 -10.41
N ARG A 218 -9.58 -15.85 -10.19
CA ARG A 218 -10.38 -14.62 -10.32
C ARG A 218 -9.95 -13.57 -9.31
N ILE A 219 -9.75 -13.95 -8.05
CA ILE A 219 -9.27 -13.02 -7.01
C ILE A 219 -7.91 -12.44 -7.42
N ASN A 220 -6.97 -13.30 -7.82
CA ASN A 220 -5.62 -12.87 -8.18
C ASN A 220 -5.64 -11.92 -9.39
N THR A 221 -6.41 -12.22 -10.44
CA THR A 221 -6.59 -11.31 -11.59
C THR A 221 -7.21 -9.98 -11.19
N THR A 222 -8.26 -9.99 -10.35
CA THR A 222 -8.88 -8.76 -9.85
C THR A 222 -7.91 -7.90 -9.03
N VAL A 223 -7.05 -8.53 -8.22
CA VAL A 223 -6.02 -7.80 -7.47
C VAL A 223 -5.02 -7.12 -8.42
N LEU A 224 -4.65 -7.78 -9.52
CA LEU A 224 -3.80 -7.14 -10.54
C LEU A 224 -4.50 -5.96 -11.23
N HIS A 225 -5.79 -6.08 -11.55
CA HIS A 225 -6.58 -4.96 -12.08
C HIS A 225 -6.60 -3.79 -11.09
N LEU A 226 -6.82 -4.06 -9.79
CA LEU A 226 -6.81 -3.05 -8.74
C LEU A 226 -5.43 -2.39 -8.60
N ILE A 227 -4.34 -3.16 -8.61
CA ILE A 227 -2.96 -2.61 -8.61
C ILE A 227 -2.76 -1.68 -9.81
N SER A 228 -3.13 -2.10 -11.01
CA SER A 228 -3.02 -1.25 -12.21
C SER A 228 -3.86 0.04 -12.05
N LYS A 229 -5.11 -0.07 -11.59
CA LYS A 229 -6.03 1.05 -11.37
C LYS A 229 -5.49 2.05 -10.35
N ILE A 230 -5.08 1.57 -9.16
CA ILE A 230 -4.63 2.39 -8.03
C ILE A 230 -3.37 3.18 -8.39
N PHE A 231 -2.41 2.54 -9.06
CA PHE A 231 -1.14 3.15 -9.41
C PHE A 231 -1.12 3.83 -10.77
N ASN A 232 -2.23 3.85 -11.51
CA ASN A 232 -2.34 4.62 -12.73
C ASN A 232 -2.26 6.13 -12.46
N GLU A 233 -2.96 6.62 -11.42
CA GLU A 233 -2.91 8.02 -10.98
C GLU A 233 -2.92 8.13 -9.44
N PRO A 234 -1.86 7.67 -8.76
CA PRO A 234 -1.87 7.45 -7.31
C PRO A 234 -2.03 8.74 -6.50
N PHE A 235 -1.64 9.88 -7.06
CA PHE A 235 -1.64 11.16 -6.36
C PHE A 235 -2.78 12.10 -6.77
N TYR A 236 -3.68 11.66 -7.67
CA TYR A 236 -4.72 12.52 -8.24
C TYR A 236 -5.65 13.11 -7.17
N ILE A 237 -6.15 12.28 -6.25
CA ILE A 237 -7.12 12.67 -5.23
C ILE A 237 -6.51 13.71 -4.27
N VAL A 238 -5.28 13.46 -3.80
CA VAL A 238 -4.56 14.40 -2.92
C VAL A 238 -4.25 15.72 -3.64
N LYS A 239 -3.81 15.68 -4.92
CA LYS A 239 -3.61 16.90 -5.71
C LYS A 239 -4.90 17.71 -5.84
N LYS A 240 -6.04 17.04 -6.06
CA LYS A 240 -7.36 17.68 -6.16
C LYS A 240 -7.79 18.31 -4.83
N LEU A 241 -7.59 17.61 -3.71
CA LEU A 241 -7.86 18.12 -2.36
C LEU A 241 -7.01 19.35 -2.03
N VAL A 242 -5.71 19.30 -2.28
CA VAL A 242 -4.80 20.41 -1.99
C VAL A 242 -5.12 21.63 -2.84
N ARG A 243 -5.42 21.45 -4.13
CA ARG A 243 -5.88 22.55 -5.00
C ARG A 243 -7.13 23.20 -4.44
N LYS A 244 -8.12 22.40 -4.03
CA LYS A 244 -9.35 22.90 -3.42
C LYS A 244 -9.10 23.69 -2.13
N CYS A 245 -8.06 23.35 -1.36
CA CYS A 245 -7.63 24.13 -0.20
C CYS A 245 -7.01 25.48 -0.57
N GLY A 246 -6.28 25.53 -1.69
CA GLY A 246 -5.65 26.73 -2.23
C GLY A 246 -6.57 27.63 -3.05
N ASP A 247 -7.79 27.19 -3.40
CA ASP A 247 -8.74 27.97 -4.20
C ASP A 247 -9.07 29.31 -3.54
N SER A 248 -9.26 30.37 -4.31
CA SER A 248 -9.47 31.75 -3.83
C SER A 248 -10.89 32.03 -3.33
N VAL A 249 -11.60 31.01 -2.84
CA VAL A 249 -12.94 31.19 -2.23
C VAL A 249 -12.79 31.95 -0.92
N ASP A 250 -13.67 32.92 -0.69
CA ASP A 250 -13.72 33.71 0.55
C ASP A 250 -13.72 32.77 1.77
N MET A 251 -12.78 33.01 2.69
CA MET A 251 -12.57 32.19 3.88
C MET A 251 -13.85 32.08 4.73
N GLN A 252 -14.70 33.11 4.72
CA GLN A 252 -15.96 33.13 5.48
C GLN A 252 -17.05 32.21 4.92
N LEU A 253 -16.94 31.82 3.64
CA LEU A 253 -17.92 30.94 2.98
C LEU A 253 -17.52 29.46 3.05
N ARG A 254 -16.31 29.15 3.51
CA ARG A 254 -15.78 27.79 3.59
C ARG A 254 -16.42 27.02 4.73
N ASN A 255 -16.86 25.82 4.45
CA ASN A 255 -17.35 24.88 5.45
C ASN A 255 -16.64 23.53 5.34
N SER A 256 -16.65 22.73 6.40
CA SER A 256 -16.04 21.40 6.38
C SER A 256 -16.74 20.42 5.42
N SER A 257 -18.04 20.60 5.15
CA SER A 257 -18.80 19.76 4.22
C SER A 257 -18.41 19.95 2.75
N ASP A 258 -17.76 21.06 2.39
CA ASP A 258 -17.31 21.32 1.02
C ASP A 258 -16.30 20.26 0.55
N LEU A 259 -15.57 19.66 1.49
CA LEU A 259 -14.59 18.62 1.22
C LEU A 259 -15.15 17.20 1.32
N SER A 260 -16.38 17.02 1.80
CA SER A 260 -16.96 15.71 2.15
C SER A 260 -16.85 14.68 1.01
N SER A 261 -17.22 15.06 -0.23
CA SER A 261 -17.12 14.14 -1.37
C SER A 261 -15.68 13.74 -1.69
N LEU A 262 -14.73 14.67 -1.62
CA LEU A 262 -13.31 14.39 -1.90
C LEU A 262 -12.65 13.59 -0.78
N ILE A 263 -13.08 13.77 0.47
CA ILE A 263 -12.65 12.95 1.60
C ILE A 263 -13.19 11.53 1.43
N CYS A 264 -14.46 11.37 1.08
CA CYS A 264 -15.02 10.04 0.77
C CYS A 264 -14.26 9.34 -0.39
N ASP A 265 -13.86 10.08 -1.42
CA ASP A 265 -13.05 9.54 -2.52
C ASP A 265 -11.66 9.10 -2.02
N LEU A 266 -11.04 9.86 -1.10
CA LEU A 266 -9.76 9.52 -0.48
C LEU A 266 -9.86 8.28 0.42
N ASP A 267 -10.90 8.20 1.25
CA ASP A 267 -11.16 7.05 2.13
C ASP A 267 -11.35 5.79 1.28
N LYS A 268 -12.16 5.87 0.22
CA LYS A 268 -12.36 4.77 -0.72
C LYS A 268 -11.05 4.33 -1.38
N TYR A 269 -10.24 5.27 -1.84
CA TYR A 269 -8.93 4.96 -2.43
C TYR A 269 -8.00 4.26 -1.44
N THR A 270 -7.97 4.76 -0.20
CA THR A 270 -7.12 4.22 0.86
C THR A 270 -7.59 2.82 1.27
N ASP A 271 -8.91 2.60 1.36
CA ASP A 271 -9.51 1.28 1.57
C ASP A 271 -9.16 0.29 0.45
N GLU A 272 -9.32 0.69 -0.83
CA GLU A 272 -8.93 -0.12 -1.99
C GLU A 272 -7.46 -0.55 -1.89
N LEU A 273 -6.56 0.40 -1.59
CA LEU A 273 -5.14 0.12 -1.42
C LEU A 273 -4.83 -0.78 -0.23
N ILE A 274 -5.47 -0.55 0.92
CA ILE A 274 -5.26 -1.36 2.12
C ILE A 274 -5.68 -2.80 1.85
N GLN A 275 -6.84 -3.02 1.25
CA GLN A 275 -7.32 -4.37 0.96
C GLN A 275 -6.42 -5.11 -0.03
N VAL A 276 -5.95 -4.43 -1.08
CA VAL A 276 -4.95 -4.98 -2.01
C VAL A 276 -3.67 -5.36 -1.27
N GLY A 277 -3.13 -4.44 -0.46
CA GLY A 277 -1.90 -4.68 0.30
C GLY A 277 -2.02 -5.83 1.31
N LEU A 278 -3.14 -5.90 2.04
CA LEU A 278 -3.42 -6.98 3.00
C LEU A 278 -3.54 -8.34 2.32
N PHE A 279 -4.18 -8.39 1.15
CA PHE A 279 -4.25 -9.62 0.37
C PHE A 279 -2.88 -10.01 -0.18
N SER A 280 -2.07 -9.06 -0.66
CA SER A 280 -0.69 -9.34 -1.09
C SER A 280 0.19 -9.88 0.05
N VAL A 281 0.00 -9.38 1.28
CA VAL A 281 0.63 -9.95 2.49
C VAL A 281 0.18 -11.40 2.72
N ALA A 282 -1.11 -11.69 2.57
CA ALA A 282 -1.64 -13.04 2.72
C ALA A 282 -1.15 -14.01 1.62
N CYS A 283 -0.70 -13.49 0.48
CA CYS A 283 -0.22 -14.26 -0.66
C CYS A 283 1.31 -14.22 -0.84
N CYS A 284 2.07 -13.69 0.12
CA CYS A 284 3.52 -13.68 0.05
C CYS A 284 4.15 -14.29 1.29
N LYS A 285 5.11 -15.21 1.10
CA LYS A 285 5.84 -15.88 2.18
C LYS A 285 7.17 -15.21 2.52
N ASN A 286 7.62 -14.24 1.71
CA ASN A 286 8.88 -13.56 1.98
C ASN A 286 8.69 -12.42 3.00
N ASP A 287 9.19 -12.66 4.21
CA ASP A 287 9.18 -11.69 5.32
C ASP A 287 9.87 -10.36 4.96
N GLU A 288 10.89 -10.38 4.09
CA GLU A 288 11.61 -9.20 3.61
C GLU A 288 10.67 -8.18 2.96
N TYR A 289 9.63 -8.65 2.28
CA TYR A 289 8.68 -7.78 1.60
C TYR A 289 7.40 -7.56 2.42
N VAL A 290 6.98 -8.60 3.14
CA VAL A 290 5.72 -8.60 3.88
C VAL A 290 5.77 -7.73 5.13
N ILE A 291 6.90 -7.68 5.85
CA ILE A 291 7.04 -6.83 7.04
C ILE A 291 7.02 -5.34 6.65
N PRO A 292 7.85 -4.87 5.69
CA PRO A 292 7.77 -3.48 5.24
C PRO A 292 6.41 -3.12 4.66
N LEU A 293 5.77 -4.02 3.88
CA LEU A 293 4.46 -3.76 3.29
C LEU A 293 3.40 -3.54 4.37
N LYS A 294 3.29 -4.44 5.34
CA LYS A 294 2.34 -4.29 6.46
C LYS A 294 2.66 -3.08 7.34
N SER A 295 3.94 -2.74 7.49
CA SER A 295 4.35 -1.50 8.13
C SER A 295 3.80 -0.30 7.37
N CYS A 296 3.97 -0.21 6.06
CA CYS A 296 3.40 0.87 5.25
C CYS A 296 1.87 0.95 5.34
N LEU A 297 1.16 -0.18 5.25
CA LEU A 297 -0.30 -0.23 5.38
C LEU A 297 -0.78 0.27 6.75
N SER A 298 -0.14 -0.20 7.83
CA SER A 298 -0.41 0.28 9.19
C SER A 298 -0.08 1.77 9.32
N SER A 299 0.92 2.25 8.60
CA SER A 299 1.31 3.66 8.60
C SER A 299 0.22 4.55 7.99
N LEU A 300 -0.36 4.11 6.87
CA LEU A 300 -1.45 4.79 6.18
C LEU A 300 -2.72 4.83 7.03
N GLU A 301 -3.14 3.68 7.58
CA GLU A 301 -4.32 3.61 8.46
C GLU A 301 -4.22 4.56 9.66
N LEU A 302 -3.02 4.71 10.22
CA LEU A 302 -2.77 5.65 11.30
C LEU A 302 -2.75 7.11 10.82
N LEU A 303 -2.26 7.35 9.60
CA LEU A 303 -2.13 8.68 9.03
C LEU A 303 -3.48 9.33 8.74
N ASP A 304 -4.50 8.55 8.34
CA ASP A 304 -5.84 9.06 8.02
C ASP A 304 -6.45 9.85 9.18
N SER A 305 -6.21 9.39 10.42
CA SER A 305 -6.71 10.03 11.64
C SER A 305 -6.14 11.43 11.90
N ASP A 306 -5.01 11.76 11.27
CA ASP A 306 -4.32 13.05 11.41
C ASP A 306 -4.38 13.88 10.11
N MET A 307 -4.36 13.22 8.94
CA MET A 307 -4.36 13.86 7.62
C MET A 307 -5.70 14.51 7.28
N VAL A 308 -6.83 13.82 7.49
CA VAL A 308 -8.15 14.39 7.19
C VAL A 308 -8.44 15.64 8.03
N PRO A 309 -8.22 15.64 9.36
CA PRO A 309 -8.33 16.87 10.16
C PRO A 309 -7.39 17.98 9.67
N ALA A 310 -6.13 17.69 9.35
CA ALA A 310 -5.18 18.69 8.87
C ALA A 310 -5.61 19.32 7.53
N ILE A 311 -6.20 18.53 6.62
CA ILE A 311 -6.78 19.04 5.37
C ILE A 311 -7.93 20.01 5.68
N ILE A 312 -8.84 19.63 6.57
CA ILE A 312 -9.99 20.48 6.95
C ILE A 312 -9.51 21.78 7.62
N GLU A 313 -8.57 21.68 8.56
CA GLU A 313 -8.03 22.85 9.26
C GLU A 313 -7.32 23.83 8.32
N PHE A 314 -6.56 23.32 7.35
CA PHE A 314 -5.92 24.15 6.33
C PHE A 314 -6.93 24.72 5.34
N TYR A 315 -7.97 23.97 4.98
CA TYR A 315 -9.06 24.47 4.14
C TYR A 315 -9.78 25.66 4.80
N LEU A 316 -10.08 25.56 6.09
CA LEU A 316 -10.75 26.62 6.85
C LEU A 316 -9.85 27.85 7.09
N ASP A 317 -8.54 27.66 7.19
CA ASP A 317 -7.56 28.72 7.43
C ASP A 317 -6.30 28.52 6.56
N PRO A 318 -6.38 28.87 5.26
CA PRO A 318 -5.27 28.74 4.33
C PRO A 318 -4.12 29.72 4.61
N THR A 319 -4.32 30.72 5.48
CA THR A 319 -3.31 31.75 5.79
C THR A 319 -2.28 31.28 6.82
N SER A 320 -2.62 30.26 7.61
CA SER A 320 -1.71 29.72 8.61
C SER A 320 -0.58 28.92 7.97
N LEU A 321 0.63 29.49 8.03
CA LEU A 321 1.86 28.83 7.59
C LEU A 321 2.12 27.53 8.37
N VAL A 322 1.73 27.49 9.65
CA VAL A 322 1.88 26.29 10.50
C VAL A 322 1.00 25.16 9.98
N LYS A 323 -0.29 25.43 9.70
CA LYS A 323 -1.23 24.44 9.17
C LYS A 323 -0.83 23.97 7.77
N LYS A 324 -0.44 24.90 6.89
CA LYS A 324 0.09 24.58 5.55
C LYS A 324 1.27 23.62 5.65
N THR A 325 2.23 23.94 6.52
CA THR A 325 3.46 23.18 6.69
C THR A 325 3.22 21.81 7.32
N PHE A 326 2.31 21.72 8.30
CA PHE A 326 1.93 20.44 8.90
C PHE A 326 1.19 19.53 7.90
N LEU A 327 0.23 20.06 7.15
CA LEU A 327 -0.44 19.31 6.08
C LEU A 327 0.56 18.83 5.03
N LYS A 328 1.49 19.69 4.63
CA LYS A 328 2.57 19.39 3.69
C LYS A 328 3.42 18.20 4.17
N LEU A 329 3.76 18.16 5.45
CA LEU A 329 4.49 17.05 6.07
C LEU A 329 3.68 15.74 6.00
N LEU A 330 2.39 15.79 6.36
CA LEU A 330 1.53 14.61 6.33
C LEU A 330 1.34 14.07 4.90
N ILE A 331 1.15 14.95 3.91
CA ILE A 331 1.03 14.56 2.50
C ILE A 331 2.33 13.91 2.00
N ASN A 332 3.49 14.48 2.35
CA ASN A 332 4.76 13.87 1.98
C ASN A 332 4.93 12.47 2.57
N HIS A 333 4.53 12.31 3.84
CA HIS A 333 4.55 11.00 4.49
C HIS A 333 3.60 10.03 3.77
N TRP A 334 2.38 10.44 3.46
CA TRP A 334 1.42 9.65 2.69
C TRP A 334 2.01 9.22 1.34
N VAL A 335 2.51 10.16 0.54
CA VAL A 335 3.11 9.89 -0.78
C VAL A 335 4.29 8.92 -0.66
N SER A 336 5.15 9.10 0.34
CA SER A 336 6.28 8.20 0.59
C SER A 336 5.80 6.76 0.87
N GLU A 337 4.73 6.60 1.65
CA GLU A 337 4.17 5.29 1.95
C GLU A 337 3.51 4.65 0.72
N ILE A 338 2.77 5.43 -0.10
CA ILE A 338 2.19 4.95 -1.37
C ILE A 338 3.28 4.46 -2.33
N CYS A 339 4.35 5.24 -2.50
CA CYS A 339 5.50 4.86 -3.33
C CYS A 339 6.16 3.58 -2.84
N GLU A 340 6.34 3.44 -1.51
CA GLU A 340 6.96 2.24 -0.94
C GLU A 340 6.05 1.01 -1.08
N ILE A 341 4.74 1.16 -0.91
CA ILE A 341 3.77 0.09 -1.17
C ILE A 341 3.82 -0.33 -2.63
N GLN A 342 3.77 0.61 -3.58
CA GLN A 342 3.91 0.31 -5.01
C GLN A 342 5.19 -0.49 -5.28
N ASN A 343 6.30 -0.04 -4.70
CA ASN A 343 7.60 -0.65 -4.84
C ASN A 343 7.67 -2.07 -4.32
N LEU A 344 7.01 -2.36 -3.19
CA LEU A 344 6.96 -3.68 -2.56
C LEU A 344 5.99 -4.60 -3.30
N LEU A 345 4.82 -4.11 -3.70
CA LEU A 345 3.84 -4.88 -4.47
C LEU A 345 4.44 -5.36 -5.80
N TYR A 346 5.19 -4.51 -6.49
CA TYR A 346 5.89 -4.91 -7.72
C TYR A 346 6.90 -6.05 -7.51
N LYS A 347 7.48 -6.19 -6.30
CA LYS A 347 8.38 -7.31 -5.96
C LYS A 347 7.65 -8.60 -5.58
N ILE A 348 6.36 -8.51 -5.25
CA ILE A 348 5.54 -9.64 -4.78
C ILE A 348 4.71 -10.24 -5.95
N VAL A 349 4.30 -9.40 -6.89
CA VAL A 349 3.47 -9.77 -8.01
C VAL A 349 4.26 -10.58 -9.05
N ASP A 350 3.63 -11.61 -9.62
CA ASP A 350 4.20 -12.35 -10.75
C ASP A 350 4.32 -11.44 -11.99
N PRO A 351 5.53 -11.26 -12.54
CA PRO A 351 5.74 -10.35 -13.65
C PRO A 351 5.03 -10.76 -14.94
N PHE A 352 4.87 -12.06 -15.19
CA PHE A 352 4.21 -12.55 -16.40
C PHE A 352 2.71 -12.26 -16.34
N ALA A 353 2.07 -12.60 -15.23
CA ALA A 353 0.64 -12.37 -15.04
C ALA A 353 0.31 -10.87 -14.97
N PHE A 354 1.16 -10.05 -14.36
CA PHE A 354 1.00 -8.59 -14.40
C PHE A 354 1.07 -8.06 -15.84
N THR A 355 2.06 -8.51 -16.61
CA THR A 355 2.19 -8.12 -18.03
C THR A 355 0.97 -8.53 -18.85
N GLN A 356 0.48 -9.77 -18.67
CA GLN A 356 -0.72 -10.25 -19.33
C GLN A 356 -1.93 -9.38 -18.99
N THR A 357 -2.12 -9.10 -17.70
CA THR A 357 -3.23 -8.28 -17.22
C THR A 357 -3.16 -6.86 -17.77
N THR A 358 -1.97 -6.22 -17.77
CA THR A 358 -1.76 -4.89 -18.37
C THR A 358 -2.11 -4.86 -19.86
N ILE A 359 -1.78 -5.92 -20.61
CA ILE A 359 -2.15 -6.01 -22.03
C ILE A 359 -3.66 -6.09 -22.19
N GLU A 360 -4.34 -6.89 -21.37
CA GLU A 360 -5.80 -7.06 -21.41
C GLU A 360 -6.55 -5.76 -21.04
N THR A 361 -6.18 -5.10 -19.94
CA THR A 361 -6.75 -3.79 -19.56
C THR A 361 -6.53 -2.75 -20.63
N SER A 362 -5.33 -2.70 -21.20
CA SER A 362 -5.00 -1.75 -22.25
C SER A 362 -5.78 -1.99 -23.55
N MET A 363 -6.03 -3.24 -23.92
CA MET A 363 -6.89 -3.56 -25.05
C MET A 363 -8.34 -3.17 -24.81
N ASN A 364 -8.86 -3.38 -23.59
CA ASN A 364 -10.20 -2.95 -23.22
C ASN A 364 -10.34 -1.42 -23.31
N ILE A 365 -9.31 -0.67 -22.93
CA ILE A 365 -9.25 0.78 -23.13
C ILE A 365 -9.29 1.12 -24.62
N ILE A 366 -8.47 0.48 -25.46
CA ILE A 366 -8.44 0.71 -26.91
C ILE A 366 -9.80 0.39 -27.56
N ASP A 367 -10.45 -0.70 -27.18
CA ASP A 367 -11.77 -1.09 -27.69
C ASP A 367 -12.84 -0.07 -27.29
N THR A 368 -12.80 0.40 -26.03
CA THR A 368 -13.69 1.47 -25.54
C THR A 368 -13.50 2.76 -26.33
N ILE A 369 -12.24 3.19 -26.53
CA ILE A 369 -11.91 4.36 -27.36
C ILE A 369 -12.44 4.18 -28.78
N THR A 370 -12.28 2.98 -29.36
CA THR A 370 -12.73 2.67 -30.72
C THR A 370 -14.25 2.82 -30.85
N LYS A 371 -15.01 2.29 -29.89
CA LYS A 371 -16.49 2.33 -29.85
C LYS A 371 -17.07 3.70 -29.49
N SER A 372 -16.28 4.58 -28.89
CA SER A 372 -16.72 5.88 -28.39
C SER A 372 -16.73 7.00 -29.45
N TYR A 373 -17.55 8.04 -29.26
CA TYR A 373 -17.56 9.24 -30.11
C TYR A 373 -16.29 10.09 -29.90
N ALA A 374 -15.80 10.72 -30.98
CA ALA A 374 -14.47 11.33 -31.05
C ALA A 374 -14.16 12.39 -29.97
N ASN A 375 -15.17 13.01 -29.36
CA ASN A 375 -14.99 14.19 -28.47
C ASN A 375 -15.06 13.86 -26.98
N THR A 376 -15.12 12.58 -26.59
CA THR A 376 -15.51 12.19 -25.22
C THR A 376 -14.43 11.43 -24.43
N ASN A 377 -13.21 11.25 -24.97
CA ASN A 377 -12.31 10.18 -24.49
C ASN A 377 -10.84 10.56 -24.31
N MET A 378 -10.50 11.84 -24.21
CA MET A 378 -9.12 12.25 -23.92
C MET A 378 -8.59 11.65 -22.60
N ASP A 379 -9.46 11.51 -21.60
CA ASP A 379 -9.13 10.85 -20.33
C ASP A 379 -8.74 9.39 -20.51
N LEU A 380 -9.35 8.67 -21.47
CA LEU A 380 -8.98 7.28 -21.77
C LEU A 380 -7.61 7.17 -22.44
N TYR A 381 -7.25 8.13 -23.29
CA TYR A 381 -5.90 8.20 -23.85
C TYR A 381 -4.86 8.53 -22.79
N VAL A 382 -5.15 9.47 -21.87
CA VAL A 382 -4.27 9.77 -20.73
C VAL A 382 -4.13 8.55 -19.82
N LYS A 383 -5.23 7.85 -19.54
CA LYS A 383 -5.22 6.60 -18.77
C LYS A 383 -4.31 5.55 -19.41
N PHE A 384 -4.45 5.31 -20.72
CA PHE A 384 -3.57 4.40 -21.45
C PHE A 384 -2.09 4.83 -21.37
N SER A 385 -1.81 6.13 -21.54
CA SER A 385 -0.45 6.67 -21.43
C SER A 385 0.18 6.37 -20.07
N ASN A 386 -0.53 6.71 -18.99
CA ASN A 386 -0.07 6.51 -17.62
C ASN A 386 0.17 5.03 -17.31
N GLU A 387 -0.75 4.15 -17.73
CA GLU A 387 -0.62 2.70 -17.54
C GLU A 387 0.66 2.17 -18.21
N MET A 388 0.95 2.58 -19.45
CA MET A 388 2.17 2.18 -20.17
C MET A 388 3.45 2.75 -19.55
N ILE A 389 3.42 3.99 -19.04
CA ILE A 389 4.56 4.60 -18.34
C ILE A 389 4.87 3.83 -17.05
N ASN A 390 3.83 3.52 -16.27
CA ASN A 390 3.99 2.80 -15.02
C ASN A 390 4.46 1.36 -15.26
N PHE A 391 3.93 0.71 -16.31
CA PHE A 391 4.43 -0.59 -16.75
C PHE A 391 5.91 -0.54 -17.17
N SER A 392 6.33 0.51 -17.88
CA SER A 392 7.75 0.70 -18.23
C SER A 392 8.64 0.76 -16.98
N LYS A 393 8.23 1.53 -15.96
CA LYS A 393 8.97 1.62 -14.68
C LYS A 393 9.02 0.28 -13.95
N PHE A 394 7.91 -0.46 -13.94
CA PHE A 394 7.84 -1.81 -13.39
C PHE A 394 8.87 -2.74 -14.06
N MET A 395 8.88 -2.76 -15.39
CA MET A 395 9.81 -3.58 -16.17
C MET A 395 11.27 -3.23 -15.91
N GLU A 396 11.61 -1.95 -15.90
CA GLU A 396 12.98 -1.49 -15.64
C GLU A 396 13.46 -1.90 -14.25
N LYS A 397 12.56 -1.95 -13.26
CA LYS A 397 12.87 -2.31 -11.87
C LYS A 397 12.99 -3.81 -11.65
N ILE A 398 12.09 -4.61 -12.21
CA ILE A 398 12.07 -6.06 -11.98
C ILE A 398 13.08 -6.78 -12.86
N PHE A 399 13.24 -6.35 -14.10
CA PHE A 399 14.15 -6.97 -15.05
C PHE A 399 15.44 -6.19 -15.21
N THR A 400 15.89 -5.42 -14.21
CA THR A 400 17.11 -4.58 -14.33
C THR A 400 18.32 -5.39 -14.82
N THR A 401 18.58 -6.53 -14.18
CA THR A 401 19.69 -7.44 -14.55
C THR A 401 19.46 -8.07 -15.92
N ALA A 402 18.25 -8.60 -16.18
CA ALA A 402 17.92 -9.23 -17.46
C ALA A 402 17.96 -8.24 -18.64
N LEU A 403 17.57 -6.98 -18.44
CA LEU A 403 17.65 -5.91 -19.43
C LEU A 403 19.09 -5.47 -19.69
N PHE A 404 20.00 -5.66 -18.72
CA PHE A 404 21.42 -5.41 -18.88
C PHE A 404 22.13 -6.57 -19.61
N GLU A 405 21.80 -7.81 -19.27
CA GLU A 405 22.48 -9.00 -19.77
C GLU A 405 21.92 -9.52 -21.11
N ASN A 406 20.60 -9.46 -21.30
CA ASN A 406 19.94 -9.95 -22.51
C ASN A 406 19.76 -8.81 -23.53
N LYS A 407 20.65 -8.78 -24.52
CA LYS A 407 20.64 -7.78 -25.60
C LYS A 407 19.34 -7.79 -26.43
N GLU A 408 18.73 -8.95 -26.63
CA GLU A 408 17.48 -9.07 -27.39
C GLU A 408 16.32 -8.43 -26.62
N LEU A 409 16.14 -8.79 -25.34
CA LEU A 409 15.15 -8.18 -24.46
C LEU A 409 15.36 -6.66 -24.36
N SER A 410 16.60 -6.22 -24.15
CA SER A 410 16.98 -4.82 -24.05
C SER A 410 16.58 -4.03 -25.31
N THR A 411 16.86 -4.60 -26.49
CA THR A 411 16.53 -3.96 -27.78
C THR A 411 15.01 -3.86 -27.96
N THR A 412 14.26 -4.95 -27.75
CA THR A 412 12.81 -4.95 -27.89
C THR A 412 12.13 -4.02 -26.86
N PHE A 413 12.66 -3.94 -25.65
CA PHE A 413 12.15 -3.03 -24.64
C PHE A 413 12.42 -1.55 -24.98
N GLU A 414 13.57 -1.23 -25.59
CA GLU A 414 13.83 0.13 -26.09
C GLU A 414 12.89 0.49 -27.26
N GLU A 415 12.53 -0.46 -28.13
CA GLU A 415 11.51 -0.26 -29.16
C GLU A 415 10.14 0.08 -28.54
N PHE A 416 9.73 -0.63 -27.48
CA PHE A 416 8.53 -0.32 -26.71
C PHE A 416 8.58 1.10 -26.15
N LYS A 417 9.68 1.49 -25.50
CA LYS A 417 9.84 2.85 -24.94
C LYS A 417 9.81 3.93 -26.01
N ASN A 418 10.40 3.69 -27.18
CA ASN A 418 10.34 4.63 -28.30
C ASN A 418 8.92 4.76 -28.84
N ALA A 419 8.17 3.66 -29.00
CA ALA A 419 6.76 3.71 -29.37
C ALA A 419 5.92 4.49 -28.34
N LEU A 420 6.19 4.32 -27.05
CA LEU A 420 5.53 5.06 -25.97
C LEU A 420 5.86 6.57 -26.01
N ARG A 421 7.13 6.93 -26.23
CA ARG A 421 7.55 8.33 -26.40
C ARG A 421 6.85 8.99 -27.59
N GLU A 422 6.78 8.31 -28.74
CA GLU A 422 6.07 8.80 -29.93
C GLU A 422 4.57 8.98 -29.67
N TYR A 423 3.94 8.02 -28.97
CA TYR A 423 2.55 8.12 -28.57
C TYR A 423 2.30 9.34 -27.67
N ASN A 424 3.12 9.52 -26.63
CA ASN A 424 2.99 10.63 -25.69
C ASN A 424 3.20 11.99 -26.37
N ALA A 425 4.18 12.09 -27.29
CA ALA A 425 4.38 13.30 -28.08
C ALA A 425 3.14 13.62 -28.95
N CYS A 426 2.51 12.61 -29.55
CA CYS A 426 1.29 12.77 -30.32
C CYS A 426 0.11 13.20 -29.43
N LEU A 427 -0.04 12.61 -28.25
CA LEU A 427 -1.08 12.96 -27.28
C LEU A 427 -0.96 14.43 -26.84
N VAL A 428 0.22 14.86 -26.44
CA VAL A 428 0.49 16.25 -26.01
C VAL A 428 0.28 17.25 -27.15
N TYR A 429 0.70 16.90 -28.38
CA TYR A 429 0.46 17.74 -29.54
C TYR A 429 -1.04 17.96 -29.76
N ASN A 430 -1.85 16.90 -29.73
CA ASN A 430 -3.30 16.99 -29.92
C ASN A 430 -4.01 17.74 -28.78
N GLN A 431 -3.54 17.61 -27.53
CA GLN A 431 -4.05 18.39 -26.40
C GLN A 431 -3.82 19.90 -26.56
N ARG A 432 -2.74 20.30 -27.25
CA ARG A 432 -2.39 21.71 -27.43
C ARG A 432 -3.05 22.36 -28.64
N THR A 433 -3.36 21.58 -29.67
CA THR A 433 -3.82 22.14 -30.96
C THR A 433 -5.33 22.32 -31.08
N ASN A 434 -6.17 21.72 -30.23
CA ASN A 434 -7.60 22.01 -29.99
C ASN A 434 -8.44 22.54 -31.19
N ASP A 435 -8.18 22.09 -32.41
CA ASP A 435 -8.94 22.48 -33.59
C ASP A 435 -10.11 21.50 -33.79
N SER A 436 -11.32 21.97 -33.50
CA SER A 436 -12.60 21.23 -33.50
C SER A 436 -13.05 20.67 -34.86
N TYR A 437 -12.18 20.63 -35.86
CA TYR A 437 -12.53 20.33 -37.25
C TYR A 437 -11.96 19.01 -37.77
N ASN A 438 -11.25 18.21 -36.94
CA ASN A 438 -10.55 17.00 -37.42
C ASN A 438 -10.56 15.79 -36.44
N ASP A 439 -11.61 15.68 -35.62
CA ASP A 439 -11.69 14.76 -34.49
C ASP A 439 -11.49 13.27 -34.86
N GLU A 440 -12.04 12.82 -35.99
CA GLU A 440 -11.93 11.42 -36.43
C GLU A 440 -10.54 11.05 -36.97
N SER A 441 -9.86 11.99 -37.63
CA SER A 441 -8.48 11.79 -38.12
C SER A 441 -7.49 11.72 -36.96
N ILE A 442 -7.69 12.56 -35.94
CA ILE A 442 -6.90 12.57 -34.70
C ILE A 442 -7.11 11.27 -33.92
N LYS A 443 -8.37 10.86 -33.74
CA LYS A 443 -8.73 9.57 -33.11
C LYS A 443 -8.01 8.39 -33.78
N ASN A 444 -8.08 8.31 -35.11
CA ASN A 444 -7.45 7.23 -35.88
C ASN A 444 -5.91 7.24 -35.79
N LYS A 445 -5.28 8.42 -35.76
CA LYS A 445 -3.83 8.55 -35.56
C LYS A 445 -3.41 8.05 -34.17
N LEU A 446 -4.10 8.49 -33.12
CA LEU A 446 -3.81 8.07 -31.74
C LEU A 446 -4.06 6.57 -31.53
N LEU A 447 -5.16 6.03 -32.05
CA LEU A 447 -5.47 4.60 -31.99
C LEU A 447 -4.37 3.75 -32.66
N LYS A 448 -3.91 4.13 -33.86
CA LYS A 448 -2.80 3.44 -34.53
C LYS A 448 -1.55 3.40 -33.65
N ARG A 449 -1.26 4.49 -32.94
CA ARG A 449 -0.11 4.57 -32.02
C ARG A 449 -0.30 3.70 -30.78
N CYS A 450 -1.49 3.68 -30.17
CA CYS A 450 -1.83 2.74 -29.09
C CYS A 450 -1.61 1.28 -29.51
N THR A 451 -2.09 0.90 -30.70
CA THR A 451 -1.89 -0.47 -31.23
C THR A 451 -0.42 -0.82 -31.43
N ILE A 452 0.41 0.13 -31.86
CA ILE A 452 1.86 -0.06 -32.00
C ILE A 452 2.51 -0.30 -30.63
N VAL A 453 2.16 0.50 -29.61
CA VAL A 453 2.67 0.32 -28.24
C VAL A 453 2.34 -1.08 -27.72
N ILE A 454 1.09 -1.53 -27.90
CA ILE A 454 0.66 -2.88 -27.48
C ILE A 454 1.36 -3.99 -28.27
N LYS A 455 1.62 -3.78 -29.56
CA LYS A 455 2.40 -4.74 -30.36
C LYS A 455 3.79 -4.95 -29.77
N TYR A 456 4.51 -3.87 -29.45
CA TYR A 456 5.84 -3.98 -28.85
C TYR A 456 5.80 -4.57 -27.43
N LEU A 457 4.78 -4.21 -26.64
CA LEU A 457 4.56 -4.80 -25.31
C LEU A 457 4.39 -6.33 -25.37
N LYS A 458 3.60 -6.85 -26.32
CA LYS A 458 3.45 -8.30 -26.54
C LYS A 458 4.76 -8.99 -26.95
N ASN A 459 5.57 -8.32 -27.76
CA ASN A 459 6.89 -8.84 -28.13
C ASN A 459 7.79 -8.95 -26.89
N THR A 460 7.79 -7.92 -26.03
CA THR A 460 8.51 -7.95 -24.74
C THR A 460 7.99 -9.09 -23.86
N GLN A 461 6.67 -9.26 -23.74
CA GLN A 461 6.07 -10.36 -22.97
C GLN A 461 6.55 -11.75 -23.41
N THR A 462 6.63 -11.97 -24.73
CA THR A 462 7.08 -13.26 -25.29
C THR A 462 8.52 -13.56 -24.87
N LEU A 463 9.40 -12.55 -24.90
CA LEU A 463 10.79 -12.68 -24.48
C LEU A 463 10.92 -12.88 -22.96
N ILE A 464 10.11 -12.19 -22.16
CA ILE A 464 10.05 -12.37 -20.70
C ILE A 464 9.66 -13.81 -20.37
N SER A 465 8.65 -14.37 -21.04
CA SER A 465 8.23 -15.75 -20.81
C SER A 465 9.38 -16.73 -21.01
N ASN A 466 10.18 -16.55 -22.07
CA ASN A 466 11.33 -17.42 -22.34
C ASN A 466 12.40 -17.31 -21.23
N ILE A 467 12.67 -16.09 -20.74
CA ILE A 467 13.67 -15.86 -19.67
C ILE A 467 13.21 -16.46 -18.34
N LEU A 468 11.90 -16.35 -18.04
CA LEU A 468 11.32 -16.93 -16.83
C LEU A 468 11.28 -18.47 -16.90
N ASP A 469 11.16 -19.05 -18.11
CA ASP A 469 11.20 -20.49 -18.33
C ASP A 469 12.65 -21.06 -18.28
N ASP A 470 13.68 -20.28 -18.64
CA ASP A 470 15.09 -20.72 -18.73
C ASP A 470 15.91 -20.61 -17.43
N ASN A 471 15.53 -19.71 -16.51
CA ASN A 471 16.22 -19.57 -15.21
C ASN A 471 15.70 -20.62 -14.21
N SER A 472 16.60 -21.43 -13.65
CA SER A 472 16.30 -22.36 -12.56
C SER A 472 15.64 -21.60 -11.39
N LEU A 473 14.35 -21.85 -11.20
CA LEU A 473 13.37 -21.13 -10.40
C LEU A 473 13.68 -20.84 -8.91
N SER A 474 14.86 -21.16 -8.39
CA SER A 474 15.12 -21.19 -6.94
C SER A 474 15.10 -19.85 -6.18
N GLU A 475 15.41 -18.73 -6.84
CA GLU A 475 15.38 -17.40 -6.17
C GLU A 475 14.05 -16.65 -6.36
N LEU A 476 13.32 -16.92 -7.45
CA LEU A 476 12.04 -16.25 -7.74
C LEU A 476 10.82 -16.99 -7.17
N GLU A 477 10.86 -18.33 -7.05
CA GLU A 477 9.79 -19.16 -6.46
C GLU A 477 9.54 -18.83 -4.98
N ASN A 478 10.54 -18.37 -4.24
CA ASN A 478 10.38 -18.03 -2.83
C ASN A 478 9.72 -16.65 -2.60
N THR A 479 9.62 -15.83 -3.64
CA THR A 479 9.09 -14.45 -3.57
C THR A 479 7.78 -14.24 -4.32
N ASN A 480 7.60 -14.91 -5.45
CA ASN A 480 6.48 -14.69 -6.37
C ASN A 480 5.59 -15.92 -6.43
N TYR A 481 4.68 -16.05 -5.45
CA TYR A 481 3.63 -17.06 -5.49
C TYR A 481 2.25 -16.50 -5.82
N ILE A 482 2.09 -15.17 -6.00
CA ILE A 482 0.74 -14.63 -6.22
C ILE A 482 0.11 -15.18 -7.51
N LEU A 483 0.85 -15.60 -8.53
CA LEU A 483 0.25 -15.74 -9.87
C LEU A 483 0.95 -16.70 -10.87
N SER A 484 1.82 -17.61 -10.44
CA SER A 484 2.74 -18.33 -11.35
C SER A 484 2.23 -19.64 -11.97
N ASN A 485 1.01 -20.15 -11.69
CA ASN A 485 0.56 -21.43 -12.26
C ASN A 485 -0.77 -21.35 -13.02
N THR A 486 -0.81 -20.63 -14.15
CA THR A 486 -1.75 -20.97 -15.24
C THR A 486 -1.18 -20.67 -16.63
N LYS A 487 -0.33 -21.57 -17.16
CA LYS A 487 -0.27 -21.77 -18.62
C LYS A 487 -1.47 -22.64 -19.01
N GLN A 488 -2.58 -22.03 -19.47
CA GLN A 488 -3.54 -22.70 -20.35
C GLN A 488 -4.42 -21.71 -21.13
N SER A 489 -4.61 -22.04 -22.41
CA SER A 489 -5.30 -21.31 -23.46
C SER A 489 -6.73 -20.86 -23.11
N SER A 490 -7.04 -19.62 -23.46
CA SER A 490 -8.36 -19.00 -23.45
C SER A 490 -9.47 -19.91 -24.01
N PRO A 491 -10.55 -20.20 -23.25
CA PRO A 491 -11.81 -20.66 -23.81
C PRO A 491 -12.75 -19.46 -24.01
N SER A 492 -13.31 -19.40 -25.21
CA SER A 492 -14.33 -18.48 -25.69
C SER A 492 -15.56 -18.35 -24.77
N MET A 493 -16.12 -17.14 -24.75
CA MET A 493 -17.46 -16.81 -24.23
C MET A 493 -18.51 -17.87 -24.58
N LEU A 494 -19.31 -18.24 -23.59
CA LEU A 494 -20.72 -18.59 -23.77
C LEU A 494 -21.50 -18.04 -22.58
N GLN A 495 -22.32 -17.04 -22.85
CA GLN A 495 -23.34 -16.51 -21.95
C GLN A 495 -24.50 -17.50 -21.85
N THR A 496 -25.01 -17.72 -20.65
CA THR A 496 -26.41 -17.52 -20.24
C THR A 496 -26.57 -18.09 -18.83
N ASP A 497 -27.10 -17.30 -17.90
CA ASP A 497 -28.21 -17.71 -17.03
C ASP A 497 -28.55 -16.57 -16.05
N ASP A 498 -29.83 -16.21 -16.08
CA ASP A 498 -30.50 -15.27 -15.18
C ASP A 498 -30.37 -15.71 -13.72
N LEU A 499 -29.85 -14.83 -12.85
CA LEU A 499 -29.81 -15.07 -11.40
C LEU A 499 -30.10 -13.78 -10.62
N ASP A 500 -31.36 -13.36 -10.69
CA ASP A 500 -31.99 -12.51 -9.68
C ASP A 500 -32.44 -13.40 -8.52
N LYS A 501 -31.71 -13.34 -7.40
CA LYS A 501 -32.16 -13.55 -6.00
C LYS A 501 -30.94 -13.53 -5.07
N ASN A 502 -30.82 -12.43 -4.30
CA ASN A 502 -29.73 -12.11 -3.38
C ASN A 502 -29.95 -12.66 -1.95
N GLU A 503 -30.97 -13.46 -1.71
CA GLU A 503 -31.41 -13.83 -0.34
C GLU A 503 -30.40 -14.72 0.42
N ASP A 504 -29.58 -15.52 -0.27
CA ASP A 504 -28.59 -16.40 0.39
C ASP A 504 -27.32 -15.66 0.86
N LEU A 505 -27.06 -14.44 0.37
CA LEU A 505 -25.88 -13.64 0.74
C LEU A 505 -26.11 -12.86 2.05
N ASP A 506 -27.35 -12.50 2.36
CA ASP A 506 -27.73 -11.74 3.57
C ASP A 506 -27.53 -12.53 4.87
N LEU A 507 -27.50 -13.87 4.80
CA LEU A 507 -27.22 -14.72 5.95
C LEU A 507 -25.72 -14.73 6.34
N LEU A 508 -24.82 -14.54 5.37
CA LEU A 508 -23.40 -14.31 5.62
C LEU A 508 -23.13 -12.88 6.13
N LEU A 509 -23.97 -11.92 5.75
CA LEU A 509 -23.88 -10.50 6.09
C LEU A 509 -24.44 -10.13 7.48
N THR A 510 -25.23 -11.00 8.12
CA THR A 510 -25.77 -10.75 9.47
C THR A 510 -24.84 -11.21 10.60
N THR A 511 -23.82 -12.02 10.27
CA THR A 511 -22.79 -12.46 11.23
C THR A 511 -21.49 -11.64 11.18
N THR A 512 -21.42 -10.59 10.36
CA THR A 512 -20.27 -9.66 10.32
C THR A 512 -20.19 -8.79 11.56
N GLN A 513 -19.64 -9.36 12.63
CA GLN A 513 -19.03 -8.60 13.71
C GLN A 513 -17.54 -8.43 13.38
N VAL A 514 -17.19 -7.22 12.94
CA VAL A 514 -15.91 -6.54 13.15
C VAL A 514 -14.66 -7.41 12.89
N GLN A 515 -14.07 -7.32 11.70
CA GLN A 515 -12.60 -7.33 11.63
C GLN A 515 -12.14 -6.26 12.63
N LYS A 516 -11.38 -6.67 13.65
CA LYS A 516 -10.83 -5.78 14.67
C LYS A 516 -9.91 -4.77 13.97
N SER A 517 -10.51 -3.71 13.47
CA SER A 517 -9.84 -2.47 13.14
C SER A 517 -9.16 -1.94 14.39
N PHE A 518 -8.19 -1.05 14.20
CA PHE A 518 -7.46 -0.33 15.26
C PHE A 518 -8.35 0.43 16.28
N TYR A 519 -9.67 0.34 16.16
CA TYR A 519 -10.65 0.97 17.01
C TYR A 519 -11.41 -0.07 17.83
N ASN A 520 -10.84 -0.45 18.98
CA ASN A 520 -11.66 -0.74 20.15
C ASN A 520 -11.42 0.34 21.19
N LYS A 521 -12.46 1.15 21.45
CA LYS A 521 -12.57 1.87 22.72
C LYS A 521 -12.71 0.82 23.81
N SER A 522 -11.64 0.48 24.51
CA SER A 522 -11.77 -0.35 25.70
C SER A 522 -12.38 0.49 26.83
N GLU A 523 -13.60 0.12 27.22
CA GLU A 523 -14.18 0.53 28.48
C GLU A 523 -13.24 0.13 29.62
N ARG A 524 -12.82 1.12 30.42
CA ARG A 524 -12.00 0.92 31.61
C ARG A 524 -12.69 -0.05 32.57
N LYS A 525 -12.15 -1.26 32.71
CA LYS A 525 -12.30 -2.02 33.96
C LYS A 525 -11.34 -1.42 34.99
N THR A 526 -11.92 -0.81 36.00
CA THR A 526 -11.25 -0.36 37.22
C THR A 526 -10.76 -1.56 38.05
N SER A 527 -9.73 -1.30 38.87
CA SER A 527 -9.01 -2.17 39.83
C SER A 527 -7.69 -2.75 39.27
N LYS A 528 -6.53 -2.65 39.94
CA LYS A 528 -6.24 -2.53 41.38
C LYS A 528 -5.25 -1.40 41.69
N LYS A 529 -5.50 -0.69 42.81
CA LYS A 529 -4.51 0.13 43.51
C LYS A 529 -3.29 -0.74 43.85
N MET A 530 -2.11 -0.35 43.39
CA MET A 530 -0.84 -0.75 44.00
C MET A 530 -0.06 0.51 44.35
N PHE A 531 0.51 0.50 45.55
CA PHE A 531 1.07 1.64 46.27
C PHE A 531 2.26 2.25 45.53
N TYR A 532 2.32 3.58 45.59
CA TYR A 532 3.32 4.44 45.00
C TYR A 532 4.61 4.44 45.81
N GLN A 533 5.74 4.49 45.11
CA GLN A 533 6.97 5.01 45.66
C GLN A 533 7.51 6.03 44.67
N ASP A 534 7.44 7.31 45.07
CA ASP A 534 7.95 8.44 44.31
C ASP A 534 9.47 8.32 44.18
N TYR A 535 9.96 8.33 42.95
CA TYR A 535 11.37 8.58 42.68
C TYR A 535 11.47 10.00 42.12
N ASP A 536 11.94 10.89 42.99
CA ASP A 536 12.42 12.23 42.66
C ASP A 536 13.58 12.12 41.68
N CYS A 537 13.39 12.61 40.44
CA CYS A 537 14.50 12.80 39.52
C CYS A 537 15.03 14.23 39.72
N LEU A 538 16.17 14.30 40.39
CA LEU A 538 16.94 15.50 40.68
C LEU A 538 17.38 16.21 39.39
N THR A 539 16.96 17.47 39.27
CA THR A 539 17.56 18.49 38.42
C THR A 539 18.95 18.86 38.95
N SER A 540 19.99 18.62 38.16
CA SER A 540 21.14 19.55 38.00
C SER A 540 22.21 18.92 37.10
N ALA A 541 22.55 19.56 35.98
CA ALA A 541 23.92 19.96 35.65
C ALA A 541 24.03 20.49 34.22
N ASN A 542 24.23 21.81 34.16
CA ASN A 542 25.12 22.56 33.28
C ASN A 542 25.06 22.38 31.76
N GLU A 543 24.52 23.42 31.15
CA GLU A 543 24.88 23.93 29.82
C GLU A 543 26.40 23.93 29.63
N THR A 544 26.89 23.21 28.63
CA THR A 544 27.81 23.72 27.60
C THR A 544 28.18 22.59 26.62
N THR A 545 28.13 22.93 25.32
CA THR A 545 28.77 22.23 24.19
C THR A 545 28.45 20.74 24.00
N TYR A 546 27.43 20.39 23.21
CA TYR A 546 27.41 19.13 22.44
C TYR A 546 26.55 19.27 21.18
N ASP A 547 27.18 19.84 20.15
CA ASP A 547 26.78 19.65 18.75
C ASP A 547 27.13 18.22 18.31
N ASN A 548 26.24 17.64 17.52
CA ASN A 548 26.38 16.45 16.68
C ASN A 548 26.29 15.04 17.35
N VAL A 549 25.53 14.16 16.66
CA VAL A 549 25.64 12.68 16.61
C VAL A 549 24.90 11.80 17.64
N VAL A 550 23.57 11.89 17.82
CA VAL A 550 22.86 10.85 18.62
C VAL A 550 21.58 10.27 18.00
N THR A 551 20.86 10.97 17.12
CA THR A 551 19.73 10.40 16.35
C THR A 551 20.19 9.32 15.37
N MET A 552 21.34 9.54 14.76
CA MET A 552 22.01 8.61 13.85
C MET A 552 22.34 7.26 14.51
N ASP A 553 22.47 7.21 15.84
CA ASP A 553 22.88 6.00 16.58
C ASP A 553 21.68 5.09 16.89
N LEU A 554 20.51 5.63 17.28
CA LEU A 554 19.32 4.81 17.51
C LEU A 554 18.67 4.32 16.21
N THR A 555 18.70 5.16 15.16
CA THR A 555 18.32 4.73 13.81
C THR A 555 19.27 3.62 13.37
N LYS A 556 20.59 3.77 13.48
CA LYS A 556 21.53 2.67 13.19
C LYS A 556 21.32 1.43 14.07
N ILE A 557 20.97 1.57 15.34
CA ILE A 557 20.68 0.43 16.23
C ILE A 557 19.39 -0.26 15.80
N LEU A 558 18.34 0.47 15.43
CA LEU A 558 17.10 -0.10 14.89
C LEU A 558 17.29 -0.67 13.48
N ASP A 559 18.14 -0.05 12.65
CA ASP A 559 18.51 -0.51 11.31
C ASP A 559 19.31 -1.80 11.42
N ASN A 560 20.38 -1.80 12.22
CA ASN A 560 21.15 -2.99 12.54
C ASN A 560 20.29 -4.03 13.24
N PHE A 561 19.30 -3.66 14.04
CA PHE A 561 18.37 -4.62 14.65
C PHE A 561 17.44 -5.25 13.63
N ILE A 562 16.90 -4.46 12.71
CA ILE A 562 16.05 -4.93 11.61
C ILE A 562 16.87 -5.80 10.64
N LEU A 563 18.12 -5.42 10.35
CA LEU A 563 19.10 -6.11 9.50
C LEU A 563 19.69 -7.39 10.15
N GLU A 564 20.00 -7.38 11.46
CA GLU A 564 20.52 -8.54 12.19
C GLU A 564 19.42 -9.55 12.54
N SER A 565 18.18 -9.08 12.71
CA SER A 565 17.04 -9.97 12.94
C SER A 565 16.54 -10.60 11.64
N PHE A 566 16.74 -9.93 10.49
CA PHE A 566 16.29 -10.39 9.18
C PHE A 566 17.25 -9.89 8.10
N ASN A 567 17.79 -10.80 7.28
CA ASN A 567 18.68 -10.56 6.14
C ASN A 567 18.03 -9.60 5.10
N ILE A 568 17.98 -8.31 5.40
CA ILE A 568 17.42 -7.28 4.51
C ILE A 568 18.62 -6.58 3.84
N ASN A 569 18.63 -6.46 2.51
CA ASN A 569 19.69 -5.75 1.80
C ASN A 569 19.51 -4.23 1.89
N ASN A 570 20.64 -3.52 1.98
CA ASN A 570 20.71 -2.06 2.04
C ASN A 570 20.43 -1.43 0.68
N ASP A 571 19.18 -1.08 0.37
CA ASP A 571 18.87 -0.18 -0.75
C ASP A 571 17.63 0.66 -0.45
N ASN A 572 17.75 1.63 0.46
CA ASN A 572 16.76 2.70 0.61
C ASN A 572 17.45 4.08 0.64
N LYS A 573 17.83 4.54 -0.55
CA LYS A 573 18.09 5.95 -0.88
C LYS A 573 17.19 6.37 -2.03
N PHE A 574 15.95 6.75 -1.71
CA PHE A 574 15.09 7.49 -2.65
C PHE A 574 14.48 8.69 -1.94
N THR A 575 15.23 9.78 -1.85
CA THR A 575 14.66 11.12 -1.69
C THR A 575 14.03 11.51 -3.02
N VAL A 576 12.74 11.22 -3.21
CA VAL A 576 11.99 11.70 -4.37
C VAL A 576 11.63 13.16 -4.15
N ASN A 577 12.04 14.01 -5.09
CA ASN A 577 11.77 15.44 -5.09
C ASN A 577 10.30 15.69 -5.52
N ILE A 578 9.36 15.40 -4.61
CA ILE A 578 7.90 15.35 -4.81
C ILE A 578 7.27 16.74 -5.09
N TRP A 579 8.03 17.84 -4.89
CA TRP A 579 7.52 19.21 -4.91
C TRP A 579 7.08 19.72 -6.27
N GLU A 580 7.73 19.30 -7.35
CA GLU A 580 7.38 19.73 -8.72
C GLU A 580 6.12 19.02 -9.24
N GLU A 581 5.78 17.85 -8.69
CA GLU A 581 4.66 17.05 -9.17
C GLU A 581 3.33 17.37 -8.46
N ILE A 582 3.36 17.84 -7.21
CA ILE A 582 2.15 18.13 -6.40
C ILE A 582 1.69 19.59 -6.51
N GLY A 583 2.54 20.52 -6.95
CA GLY A 583 2.12 21.88 -7.33
C GLY A 583 1.60 22.75 -6.18
N ILE A 584 2.24 22.67 -5.00
CA ILE A 584 1.81 23.41 -3.79
C ILE A 584 2.34 24.85 -3.73
N ASP A 585 3.21 25.27 -4.66
CA ASP A 585 3.84 26.60 -4.62
C ASP A 585 3.66 27.44 -5.89
N ASN A 586 2.51 27.35 -6.57
CA ASN A 586 2.09 28.46 -7.44
C ASN A 586 1.14 29.40 -6.68
N PRO A 587 1.65 30.48 -6.05
CA PRO A 587 0.77 31.57 -5.67
C PRO A 587 0.19 32.16 -6.95
N THR A 588 -1.13 32.31 -6.96
CA THR A 588 -1.88 33.16 -7.88
C THR A 588 -1.11 34.43 -8.25
N ARG A 589 -0.69 34.53 -9.51
CA ARG A 589 -0.48 35.81 -10.19
C ARG A 589 -0.95 35.71 -11.64
N ILE A 590 -2.19 36.13 -11.84
CA ILE A 590 -2.64 36.71 -13.10
C ILE A 590 -1.90 38.06 -13.26
N GLN A 591 -1.54 38.38 -14.51
CA GLN A 591 -0.85 39.59 -15.04
C GLN A 591 0.69 39.57 -15.01
N ASN A 592 1.29 39.07 -16.09
CA ASN A 592 1.74 39.95 -17.19
C ASN A 592 2.01 39.10 -18.45
N LEU A 593 1.13 39.25 -19.46
CA LEU A 593 1.60 39.23 -20.84
C LEU A 593 2.51 40.45 -20.99
N ASP A 594 3.73 40.23 -21.50
CA ASP A 594 4.38 41.03 -22.55
C ASP A 594 5.88 40.73 -22.56
N ASN A 595 6.26 39.78 -23.41
CA ASN A 595 7.43 39.79 -24.30
C ASN A 595 7.82 38.36 -24.68
N VAL A 596 7.08 37.85 -25.67
CA VAL A 596 7.65 37.04 -26.74
C VAL A 596 8.64 37.95 -27.50
N ASP A 597 9.67 37.35 -28.11
CA ASP A 597 10.78 37.98 -28.84
C ASP A 597 12.01 38.38 -28.01
N ASN A 598 12.84 37.37 -27.65
CA ASN A 598 14.31 37.40 -27.78
C ASN A 598 14.97 36.20 -27.09
N LYS A 599 14.89 35.01 -27.71
CA LYS A 599 15.85 33.91 -27.48
C LYS A 599 15.74 32.80 -28.54
N ILE A 600 15.59 33.20 -29.80
CA ILE A 600 15.95 32.37 -30.96
C ILE A 600 17.12 33.09 -31.64
N THR A 601 18.31 32.94 -31.07
CA THR A 601 19.61 33.16 -31.74
C THR A 601 20.69 32.83 -30.72
N ILE A 602 21.77 32.18 -31.18
CA ILE A 602 22.92 31.67 -30.39
C ILE A 602 22.57 30.31 -29.75
N VAL A 603 22.89 29.15 -30.31
CA VAL A 603 24.23 28.69 -30.72
C VAL A 603 24.08 27.77 -31.93
N ASN A 604 24.50 28.27 -33.09
CA ASN A 604 24.86 27.45 -34.23
C ASN A 604 26.11 28.10 -34.83
N LYS A 605 27.29 27.75 -34.28
CA LYS A 605 28.62 27.73 -34.95
C LYS A 605 29.80 27.75 -33.97
N LEU A 606 30.60 26.69 -34.10
CA LEU A 606 32.07 26.65 -34.24
C LEU A 606 32.86 25.91 -33.15
N CYS A 607 33.58 24.91 -33.66
CA CYS A 607 34.60 24.01 -33.07
C CYS A 607 34.10 22.75 -32.38
#